data_AF-A0A2J6T8L9-F1
#
_entry.id   AF-A0A2J6T8L9-F1
#
_cell.length_a   1.000
_cell.length_b   1.000
_cell.length_c   1.000
_cell.angle_alpha   90.00
_cell.angle_beta   90.00
_cell.angle_gamma   90.00
#
_symmetry.space_group_name_H-M   'P 1'
#
loop_
_entity.id
_entity.type
_entity.pdbx_description
1 polymer ?
#
loop_
_entity_poly.entity_id
_entity_poly.type
_entity_poly.pdbx_seq_one_letter_code
_entity_poly.pdbx_strand_id
1 'polypeptide(L)' 'FDRKFCVTSKGYIGLVPPYTELGDKVCLIYSGTTPCLLRDVGKEKHALVGECYLHGMMNGEILPESGDETLFFV' A
#
# COMPACT_ATOMS: atom_id res chain seq x y z
N PHE A 1 13.14 -12.86 -4.74
CA PHE A 1 12.24 -11.73 -4.44
C PHE A 1 11.45 -12.10 -3.20
N ASP A 2 11.82 -11.56 -2.05
CA ASP A 2 11.12 -11.86 -0.80
C ASP A 2 9.90 -10.94 -0.67
N ARG A 3 8.81 -11.45 -0.11
CA ARG A 3 7.54 -10.73 0.08
C ARG A 3 6.99 -11.09 1.45
N LYS A 4 6.46 -10.09 2.16
CA LYS A 4 5.75 -10.30 3.42
C LYS A 4 4.26 -10.40 3.15
N PHE A 5 3.60 -11.33 3.84
CA PHE A 5 2.15 -11.33 3.94
C PHE A 5 1.70 -10.12 4.75
N CYS A 6 0.57 -9.51 4.37
CA CYS A 6 -0.06 -8.46 5.16
C CYS A 6 -1.58 -8.56 5.11
N VAL A 7 -2.20 -8.00 6.14
CA VAL A 7 -3.61 -7.61 6.14
C VAL A 7 -3.66 -6.11 6.41
N THR A 8 -4.46 -5.37 5.65
CA THR A 8 -4.62 -3.93 5.81
C THR A 8 -5.61 -3.62 6.93
N SER A 9 -5.62 -2.38 7.42
CA SER A 9 -6.61 -1.92 8.41
C SER A 9 -8.06 -2.00 7.93
N LYS A 10 -8.27 -1.99 6.61
CA LYS A 10 -9.58 -2.20 5.96
C LYS A 10 -9.88 -3.67 5.64
N GLY A 11 -9.00 -4.60 6.02
CA GLY A 11 -9.19 -6.04 5.82
C GLY A 11 -8.73 -6.59 4.46
N TYR A 12 -8.07 -5.78 3.62
CA TYR A 12 -7.46 -6.28 2.38
C TYR A 12 -6.27 -7.17 2.68
N ILE A 13 -6.16 -8.28 1.97
CA ILE A 13 -5.07 -9.26 2.13
C ILE A 13 -4.07 -9.08 1.00
N GLY A 14 -2.77 -9.18 1.27
CA GLY A 14 -1.80 -9.01 0.21
C GLY A 14 -0.37 -9.41 0.51
N LEU A 15 0.51 -9.04 -0.43
CA LEU A 15 1.94 -9.29 -0.42
C LEU A 15 2.69 -7.96 -0.63
N VAL A 16 3.59 -7.64 0.29
CA VAL A 16 4.31 -6.37 0.35
C VAL A 16 5.83 -6.59 0.35
N PRO A 17 6.64 -5.57 0.03
CA PRO A 17 8.10 -5.66 0.17
C PRO A 17 8.58 -6.10 1.57
N PRO A 18 9.76 -6.71 1.69
CA PRO A 18 10.26 -7.23 2.96
C PRO A 18 10.63 -6.13 3.96
N TYR A 19 10.83 -4.89 3.51
CA TYR A 19 11.14 -3.73 4.34
C TYR A 19 9.91 -2.84 4.64
N THR A 20 8.71 -3.36 4.37
CA THR A 20 7.45 -2.73 4.79
C THR A 20 7.34 -2.68 6.31
N GLU A 21 6.83 -1.55 6.80
CA GLU A 21 6.65 -1.23 8.22
C GLU A 21 5.24 -0.73 8.52
N LEU A 22 4.81 -0.90 9.78
CA LEU A 22 3.59 -0.31 10.32
C LEU A 22 3.55 1.19 10.06
N GLY A 23 2.42 1.67 9.52
CA GLY A 23 2.24 3.06 9.12
C GLY A 23 2.53 3.36 7.65
N ASP A 24 3.14 2.42 6.89
CA ASP A 24 3.21 2.53 5.43
C ASP A 24 1.79 2.58 4.86
N LYS A 25 1.54 3.53 3.94
CA LYS A 25 0.23 3.78 3.34
C LYS A 25 0.14 3.15 1.96
N VAL A 26 -1.01 2.53 1.66
CA VAL A 26 -1.31 2.07 0.29
C VAL A 26 -1.67 3.27 -0.56
N CYS A 27 -1.07 3.38 -1.73
CA CYS A 27 -1.37 4.41 -2.70
C CYS A 27 -1.53 3.80 -4.09
N LEU A 28 -2.56 4.24 -4.81
CA LEU A 28 -2.67 4.06 -6.25
C LEU A 28 -2.22 5.36 -6.90
N ILE A 29 -1.09 5.29 -7.60
CA ILE A 29 -0.60 6.43 -8.38
C ILE A 29 -1.58 6.66 -9.53
N TYR A 30 -1.95 7.92 -9.78
CA TYR A 30 -2.83 8.27 -10.90
C TYR A 30 -2.28 7.68 -12.21
N SER A 31 -3.13 7.00 -12.98
CA SER A 31 -2.80 6.19 -14.18
C SER A 31 -2.01 4.88 -13.95
N GLY A 32 -1.67 4.55 -12.71
CA GLY A 32 -1.07 3.27 -12.35
C GLY A 32 -2.11 2.17 -12.17
N THR A 33 -1.74 0.92 -12.49
CA THR A 33 -2.58 -0.27 -12.30
C THR A 33 -2.16 -1.14 -11.11
N THR A 34 -1.03 -0.80 -10.49
CA THR A 34 -0.42 -1.55 -9.38
C THR A 34 -0.34 -0.65 -8.15
N PRO A 35 -0.86 -1.08 -6.98
CA PRO A 35 -0.72 -0.33 -5.75
C PRO A 35 0.74 -0.32 -5.29
N CYS A 36 1.13 0.76 -4.62
CA CYS A 36 2.43 0.88 -4.00
C CYS A 36 2.30 1.35 -2.55
N LEU A 37 3.35 1.14 -1.78
CA LEU A 37 3.45 1.62 -0.42
C LEU A 37 4.24 2.94 -0.37
N LEU A 38 3.71 3.90 0.37
CA LEU A 38 4.33 5.19 0.65
C LEU A 38 4.58 5.33 2.14
N ARG A 39 5.78 5.82 2.50
CA ARG A 39 6.15 6.13 3.88
C ARG A 39 6.25 7.63 4.09
N ASP A 40 5.59 8.16 5.11
CA ASP A 40 5.74 9.55 5.51
C ASP A 40 7.19 9.81 5.98
N VAL A 41 7.85 10.80 5.38
CA VAL A 41 9.20 11.23 5.75
C VAL A 41 9.23 12.69 6.22
N GLY A 42 8.07 13.25 6.56
CA GLY A 42 7.85 14.61 7.03
C GLY A 42 7.79 15.66 5.92
N LYS A 43 7.41 16.89 6.28
CA LYS A 43 7.34 18.05 5.38
C LYS A 43 6.52 17.79 4.10
N GLU A 44 5.39 17.08 4.24
CA GLU A 44 4.50 16.70 3.12
C GLU A 44 5.18 15.82 2.05
N LYS A 45 6.28 15.16 2.40
CA LYS A 45 7.00 14.25 1.52
C LYS A 45 6.75 12.81 1.91
N HIS A 46 6.67 11.97 0.88
CA HIS A 46 6.54 10.53 1.03
C HIS A 46 7.66 9.83 0.27
N ALA A 47 8.27 8.82 0.88
CA ALA A 47 9.20 7.92 0.22
C ALA A 47 8.43 6.75 -0.40
N LEU A 48 8.77 6.39 -1.64
CA LEU A 48 8.28 5.17 -2.27
C LEU A 48 8.98 3.96 -1.63
N VAL A 49 8.21 3.15 -0.91
CA VAL A 49 8.67 1.88 -0.35
C VAL A 49 8.75 0.87 -1.49
N GLY A 50 7.65 0.68 -2.23
CA GLY A 50 7.66 -0.16 -3.42
C GLY A 50 6.28 -0.70 -3.76
N GLU A 51 6.22 -1.45 -4.86
CA GLU A 51 4.99 -2.07 -5.34
C GLU A 51 4.53 -3.20 -4.43
N CYS A 52 3.22 -3.30 -4.23
CA CYS A 52 2.56 -4.36 -3.49
C CYS A 52 1.46 -5.03 -4.33
N TYR A 53 1.10 -6.24 -3.92
CA TYR A 53 -0.12 -6.92 -4.36
C TYR A 53 -1.14 -6.81 -3.24
N LEU A 54 -2.34 -6.35 -3.54
CA LEU A 54 -3.48 -6.38 -2.61
C LEU A 54 -4.65 -7.04 -3.35
N HIS A 55 -5.19 -8.09 -2.75
CA HIS A 55 -6.26 -8.86 -3.32
C HIS A 55 -7.50 -7.97 -3.52
N GLY A 56 -8.01 -7.94 -4.75
CA GLY A 56 -9.14 -7.09 -5.15
C GLY A 56 -8.80 -5.63 -5.45
N MET A 57 -7.55 -5.17 -5.24
CA MET A 57 -7.15 -3.77 -5.53
C MET A 57 -6.25 -3.62 -6.76
N MET A 58 -6.00 -4.70 -7.50
CA MET A 58 -5.29 -4.64 -8.79
C MET A 58 -6.28 -4.50 -9.95
N ASN A 59 -5.80 -4.12 -11.13
CA ASN A 59 -6.61 -4.00 -12.35
C ASN A 59 -7.80 -3.02 -12.28
N GLY A 60 -7.75 -2.05 -11.37
CA GLY A 60 -8.81 -1.03 -11.24
C GLY A 60 -10.10 -1.55 -10.60
N GLU A 61 -10.06 -2.71 -9.95
CA GLU A 61 -11.20 -3.32 -9.26
C GLU A 61 -11.69 -2.50 -8.06
N ILE A 62 -10.81 -1.67 -7.47
CA ILE A 62 -11.14 -0.76 -6.37
C ILE A 62 -10.63 0.64 -6.70
N LEU A 63 -11.55 1.59 -6.79
CA LEU A 63 -11.22 3.02 -6.77
C LEU A 63 -11.15 3.44 -5.30
N PRO A 64 -10.02 4.02 -4.84
CA PRO A 64 -9.96 4.52 -3.47
C PRO A 64 -10.94 5.69 -3.33
N GLU A 65 -11.92 5.54 -2.44
CA GLU A 65 -12.63 6.70 -1.91
C GLU A 65 -11.59 7.57 -1.18
N SER A 66 -11.40 8.78 -1.70
CA SER A 66 -10.57 9.88 -1.19
C SER A 66 -9.68 9.57 0.04
N GLY A 67 -8.40 9.37 -0.22
CA GLY A 67 -7.25 9.85 0.58
C GLY A 67 -7.29 9.69 2.09
N ASP A 68 -6.97 8.49 2.59
CA ASP A 68 -6.03 8.21 3.70
C ASP A 68 -6.23 6.75 4.14
N GLU A 69 -5.29 5.87 3.77
CA GLU A 69 -5.32 4.47 4.21
C GLU A 69 -4.04 4.17 5.00
N THR A 70 -4.17 4.20 6.33
CA THR A 70 -3.10 3.82 7.26
C THR A 70 -3.18 2.33 7.57
N LEU A 71 -2.11 1.56 7.37
CA LEU A 71 -2.09 0.11 7.58
C LEU A 71 -1.58 -0.30 8.97
N PHE A 72 -2.29 -1.23 9.61
CA PHE A 72 -1.82 -2.00 10.75
C PHE A 72 -1.52 -3.44 10.29
N PHE A 73 -0.27 -3.88 10.41
CA PHE A 73 0.17 -5.27 10.19
C PHE A 73 -0.04 -6.08 11.47
N VAL A 74 -0.62 -7.28 11.33
CA VAL A 74 -0.44 -8.39 12.27
C VAL A 74 0.54 -9.37 11.64
#